data_AF-A0A2T4BH46-F1
#
_entry.id   AF-A0A2T4BH46-F1
#
_cell.length_a   1.000
_cell.length_b   1.000
_cell.length_c   1.000
_cell.angle_alpha   90.00
_cell.angle_beta   90.00
_cell.angle_gamma   90.00
#
_symmetry.space_group_name_H-M   'P 1'
#
loop_
_entity.id
_entity.type
_entity.pdbx_description
1 polymer ?
#
loop_
_entity_poly.entity_id
_entity_poly.type
_entity_poly.pdbx_seq_one_letter_code
_entity_poly.pdbx_strand_id
1 'polypeptide(L)'
;MEEIYQKLSVVNLWEGFSNSDDTSFQVIEARHQHASGKISINRKLVYFKELDSWLAEGTEGDDGDTSQSLVLRLALIGCDIKRKLLKLSKDVLDPLLDEFNLELAYTYSQSCITNVSAIPSRGQQTYSFCYMPKLVAVWSQKSFARNRSTDRVRPNLTQGLILVEESNKGFLSDTLCSPWDARLYASPMFPALLFSMILSMQVHFEEAKIKVKLREIEERTGQDRIAAHKQEATTESYIKLAAQVDRHAVKLASVSRKSKMAEKTLSFVLQNTPNSAFGPSFGSTPPNPSELLRSHVTLLQDRLAMQAVDIEYTLRRVQLQINTLAGIISRDDVKANLDLAESQHRDSLSMKTLAIVTMVFLPGSFISALFSTSMFDWDSIDPGAGSIAVRTMPQFGLYWAITVPLTVVTFLLYFFWLRVMKRQRDRRKTSFDQLSAEEKGEASGIGLAKLRKEGTEVSKKSTMPFGNW
;
A
#
# COMPACT_ATOMS: atom_id res chain seq x y z
N MET A 1 -31.01 -14.80 18.98
CA MET A 1 -29.71 -15.02 18.31
C MET A 1 -29.48 -14.04 17.16
N GLU A 2 -30.53 -13.57 16.48
CA GLU A 2 -30.43 -12.63 15.35
C GLU A 2 -30.12 -11.17 15.78
N GLU A 3 -30.53 -10.78 17.00
CA GLU A 3 -30.44 -9.40 17.51
C GLU A 3 -29.02 -8.79 17.42
N ILE A 4 -27.97 -9.57 17.71
CA ILE A 4 -26.59 -9.06 17.64
C ILE A 4 -26.20 -8.68 16.20
N TYR A 5 -26.63 -9.47 15.21
CA TYR A 5 -26.34 -9.19 13.81
C TYR A 5 -27.11 -7.97 13.32
N GLN A 6 -28.36 -7.80 13.76
CA GLN A 6 -29.14 -6.60 13.47
C GLN A 6 -28.48 -5.34 14.06
N LYS A 7 -28.02 -5.41 15.32
CA LYS A 7 -27.31 -4.28 15.97
C LYS A 7 -25.97 -3.94 15.31
N LEU A 8 -25.22 -4.94 14.86
CA LEU A 8 -23.96 -4.72 14.14
C LEU A 8 -24.20 -4.16 12.72
N SER A 9 -25.37 -4.42 12.15
CA SER A 9 -25.73 -3.97 10.79
C SER A 9 -26.16 -2.49 10.71
N VAL A 10 -26.17 -1.76 11.83
CA VAL A 10 -26.48 -0.33 11.85
C VAL A 10 -25.49 0.48 11.01
N VAL A 11 -24.24 0.03 10.93
CA VAL A 11 -23.23 0.66 10.07
C VAL A 11 -23.41 0.11 8.65
N ASN A 12 -23.73 0.99 7.70
CA ASN A 12 -23.83 0.63 6.28
C ASN A 12 -22.64 1.16 5.48
N LEU A 13 -21.68 0.29 5.15
CA LEU A 13 -20.53 0.66 4.32
C LEU A 13 -20.87 0.76 2.83
N TRP A 14 -22.07 0.35 2.42
CA TRP A 14 -22.63 0.54 1.09
C TRP A 14 -23.39 1.86 0.96
N GLU A 15 -23.28 2.77 1.94
CA GLU A 15 -23.93 4.07 1.85
C GLU A 15 -23.56 4.82 0.54
N GLY A 16 -24.60 5.26 -0.17
CA GLY A 16 -24.49 5.87 -1.49
C GLY A 16 -24.49 4.90 -2.66
N PHE A 17 -24.62 3.57 -2.44
CA PHE A 17 -24.97 2.66 -3.52
C PHE A 17 -26.45 2.75 -3.86
N SER A 18 -26.74 2.86 -5.16
CA SER A 18 -28.11 2.82 -5.71
C SER A 18 -28.32 1.56 -6.51
N ASN A 19 -29.58 1.17 -6.70
CA ASN A 19 -29.98 0.09 -7.59
C ASN A 19 -30.26 0.67 -8.99
N SER A 20 -29.92 -0.07 -10.04
CA SER A 20 -30.33 0.25 -11.41
C SER A 20 -31.75 -0.26 -11.69
N ASP A 21 -32.31 0.15 -12.82
CA ASP A 21 -33.59 -0.36 -13.33
C ASP A 21 -33.45 -1.71 -14.06
N ASP A 22 -32.29 -2.37 -13.97
CA ASP A 22 -32.05 -3.63 -14.65
C ASP A 22 -32.91 -4.74 -14.03
N THR A 23 -33.78 -5.35 -14.84
CA THR A 23 -34.71 -6.40 -14.39
C THR A 23 -34.23 -7.81 -14.75
N SER A 24 -32.95 -7.98 -15.07
CA SER A 24 -32.39 -9.28 -15.44
C SER A 24 -31.05 -9.53 -14.75
N PHE A 25 -30.78 -10.79 -14.43
CA PHE A 25 -29.54 -11.18 -13.77
C PHE A 25 -29.06 -12.55 -14.26
N GLN A 26 -27.75 -12.78 -14.13
CA GLN A 26 -27.14 -14.03 -14.51
C GLN A 26 -27.25 -15.01 -13.35
N VAL A 27 -27.54 -16.28 -13.66
CA VAL A 27 -27.62 -17.37 -12.70
C VAL A 27 -26.69 -18.49 -13.12
N ILE A 28 -26.04 -19.10 -12.14
CA ILE A 28 -25.29 -20.35 -12.30
C ILE A 28 -26.04 -21.43 -11.55
N GLU A 29 -26.45 -22.47 -12.28
CA GLU A 29 -27.14 -23.63 -11.73
C GLU A 29 -26.30 -24.89 -11.96
N ALA A 30 -26.15 -25.70 -10.91
CA ALA A 30 -25.55 -27.03 -11.01
C ALA A 30 -26.63 -28.09 -10.78
N ARG A 31 -26.72 -29.05 -11.70
CA ARG A 31 -27.65 -30.18 -11.65
C ARG A 31 -26.88 -31.49 -11.58
N HIS A 32 -27.25 -32.34 -10.64
CA HIS A 32 -26.73 -33.69 -10.47
C HIS A 32 -27.51 -34.67 -11.33
N GLN A 33 -26.83 -35.33 -12.26
CA GLN A 33 -27.41 -36.35 -13.13
C GLN A 33 -27.41 -37.71 -12.44
N HIS A 34 -28.59 -38.30 -12.22
CA HIS A 34 -28.73 -39.54 -11.44
C HIS A 34 -28.11 -40.75 -12.16
N ALA A 35 -28.22 -40.80 -13.48
CA ALA A 35 -27.71 -41.92 -14.28
C ALA A 35 -26.18 -41.94 -14.40
N SER A 36 -25.54 -40.76 -14.48
CA SER A 36 -24.09 -40.64 -14.72
C SER A 36 -23.29 -40.29 -13.46
N GLY A 37 -23.95 -39.83 -12.39
CA GLY A 37 -23.32 -39.28 -11.18
C GLY A 37 -22.54 -37.98 -11.42
N LYS A 38 -22.62 -37.40 -12.63
CA LYS A 38 -21.89 -36.17 -13.00
C LYS A 38 -22.73 -34.93 -12.69
N ILE A 39 -22.03 -33.82 -12.52
CA ILE A 39 -22.63 -32.49 -12.39
C ILE A 39 -22.63 -31.81 -13.76
N SER A 40 -23.80 -31.36 -14.22
CA SER A 40 -23.93 -30.42 -15.34
C SER A 40 -24.15 -29.01 -14.79
N ILE A 41 -23.29 -28.07 -15.20
CA ILE A 41 -23.36 -26.68 -14.77
C ILE A 41 -23.79 -25.83 -15.95
N ASN A 42 -24.84 -25.03 -15.77
CA ASN A 42 -25.36 -24.15 -16.81
C ASN A 42 -25.39 -22.71 -16.31
N ARG A 43 -25.15 -21.79 -17.24
CA ARG A 43 -25.30 -20.34 -17.07
C ARG A 43 -26.59 -19.92 -17.77
N LYS A 44 -27.50 -19.28 -17.04
CA LYS A 44 -28.77 -18.77 -17.56
C LYS A 44 -28.91 -17.28 -17.25
N LEU A 45 -29.65 -16.55 -18.07
CA LEU A 45 -30.11 -15.20 -17.75
C LEU A 45 -31.59 -15.30 -17.37
N VAL A 46 -31.95 -14.75 -16.21
CA VAL A 46 -33.33 -14.74 -15.70
C VAL A 46 -33.86 -13.32 -15.77
N TYR A 47 -35.07 -13.17 -16.29
CA TYR A 47 -35.78 -11.90 -16.39
C TYR A 47 -36.87 -11.82 -15.32
N PHE A 48 -37.21 -10.62 -14.86
CA PHE A 48 -38.27 -10.39 -13.86
C PHE A 48 -39.60 -11.11 -14.17
N LYS A 49 -40.01 -11.16 -15.44
CA LYS A 49 -41.24 -11.86 -15.87
C LYS A 49 -41.23 -13.37 -15.59
N GLU A 50 -40.05 -13.97 -15.51
CA GLU A 50 -39.86 -15.40 -15.27
C GLU A 50 -39.50 -15.70 -13.81
N LEU A 51 -39.35 -14.66 -12.96
CA LEU A 51 -38.80 -14.77 -11.61
C LEU A 51 -39.59 -15.77 -10.76
N ASP A 52 -40.92 -15.62 -10.69
CA ASP A 52 -41.78 -16.49 -9.89
C ASP A 52 -41.71 -17.94 -10.37
N SER A 53 -41.77 -18.16 -11.69
CA SER A 53 -41.66 -19.50 -12.28
C SER A 53 -40.29 -20.14 -12.02
N TRP A 54 -39.22 -19.35 -12.02
CA TRP A 54 -37.86 -19.82 -11.79
C TRP A 54 -37.59 -20.08 -10.30
N LEU A 55 -38.16 -19.29 -9.39
CA LEU A 55 -38.12 -19.55 -7.95
C LEU A 55 -38.91 -20.81 -7.58
N ALA A 56 -40.05 -21.04 -8.24
CA ALA A 56 -40.81 -22.27 -8.10
C ALA A 56 -40.07 -23.51 -8.63
N GLU A 57 -39.25 -23.35 -9.68
CA GLU A 57 -38.38 -24.40 -10.24
C GLU A 57 -37.38 -24.88 -9.16
N GLY A 58 -37.67 -26.02 -8.54
CA GLY A 58 -36.89 -26.59 -7.45
C GLY A 58 -37.54 -26.52 -6.06
N THR A 59 -38.69 -25.86 -5.89
CA THR A 59 -39.45 -25.83 -4.63
C THR A 59 -40.61 -26.83 -4.63
N GLU A 60 -41.34 -26.96 -5.73
CA GLU A 60 -42.41 -27.95 -5.86
C GLU A 60 -41.86 -29.32 -6.22
N GLY A 61 -42.57 -30.37 -5.79
CA GLY A 61 -42.22 -31.74 -6.13
C GLY A 61 -42.23 -31.89 -7.65
N ASP A 62 -41.04 -32.01 -8.24
CA ASP A 62 -40.89 -32.66 -9.53
C ASP A 62 -41.22 -34.14 -9.29
N ASP A 63 -42.52 -34.43 -9.24
CA ASP A 63 -43.14 -35.76 -9.16
C ASP A 63 -43.03 -36.46 -10.54
N GLY A 64 -42.34 -35.83 -11.48
CA GLY A 64 -41.85 -36.42 -12.71
C GLY A 64 -40.44 -37.00 -12.54
N ASP A 65 -40.19 -38.10 -13.23
CA ASP A 65 -38.90 -38.80 -13.30
C ASP A 65 -37.83 -37.93 -14.01
N THR A 66 -37.42 -36.82 -13.39
CA THR A 66 -36.31 -36.04 -13.89
C THR A 66 -35.03 -36.77 -13.54
N SER A 67 -34.32 -37.21 -14.58
CA SER A 67 -32.96 -37.75 -14.54
C SER A 67 -31.91 -36.85 -13.85
N GLN A 68 -32.31 -35.66 -13.36
CA GLN A 68 -31.42 -34.64 -12.79
C GLN A 68 -32.05 -33.97 -11.56
N SER A 69 -31.23 -33.54 -10.60
CA SER A 69 -31.65 -32.73 -9.44
C SER A 69 -30.82 -31.47 -9.30
N LEU A 70 -31.45 -30.34 -9.01
CA LEU A 70 -30.77 -29.07 -8.73
C LEU A 70 -30.05 -29.12 -7.36
N VAL A 71 -28.75 -28.83 -7.34
CA VAL A 71 -27.90 -28.88 -6.12
C VAL A 71 -27.25 -27.54 -5.78
N LEU A 72 -27.10 -26.65 -6.75
CA LEU A 72 -26.57 -25.29 -6.55
C LEU A 72 -27.32 -24.29 -7.41
N ARG A 73 -27.61 -23.12 -6.84
CA ARG A 73 -28.20 -21.97 -7.52
C ARG A 73 -27.55 -20.68 -7.00
N LEU A 74 -26.80 -19.99 -7.85
CA LEU A 74 -26.13 -18.74 -7.47
C LEU A 74 -26.50 -17.63 -8.44
N ALA A 75 -27.12 -16.57 -7.93
CA ALA A 75 -27.44 -15.37 -8.69
C ALA A 75 -26.25 -14.40 -8.67
N LEU A 76 -25.77 -14.00 -9.85
CA LEU A 76 -24.63 -13.11 -10.05
C LEU A 76 -25.09 -11.71 -10.44
N ILE A 77 -24.87 -10.76 -9.55
CA ILE A 77 -25.20 -9.34 -9.70
C ILE A 77 -23.91 -8.54 -9.92
N GLY A 78 -23.94 -7.68 -10.94
CA GLY A 78 -22.84 -6.78 -11.23
C GLY A 78 -22.88 -5.52 -10.37
N CYS A 79 -21.72 -5.08 -9.89
CA CYS A 79 -21.56 -3.83 -9.17
C CYS A 79 -20.61 -2.91 -9.95
N ASP A 80 -21.05 -1.67 -10.21
CA ASP A 80 -20.17 -0.59 -10.64
C ASP A 80 -19.71 0.20 -9.40
N ILE A 81 -18.50 -0.10 -8.94
CA ILE A 81 -17.92 0.53 -7.75
C ILE A 81 -17.67 2.03 -7.99
N LYS A 82 -17.36 2.44 -9.23
CA LYS A 82 -17.05 3.85 -9.55
C LYS A 82 -18.31 4.70 -9.50
N ARG A 83 -19.42 4.16 -10.01
CA ARG A 83 -20.74 4.82 -9.99
C ARG A 83 -21.53 4.56 -8.72
N LYS A 84 -21.04 3.68 -7.84
CA LYS A 84 -21.79 3.14 -6.69
C LYS A 84 -23.17 2.65 -7.11
N LEU A 85 -23.21 1.77 -8.11
CA LEU A 85 -24.45 1.27 -8.70
C LEU A 85 -24.48 -0.26 -8.67
N LEU A 86 -25.55 -0.81 -8.11
CA LEU A 86 -25.89 -2.22 -8.20
C LEU A 86 -26.73 -2.45 -9.46
N LYS A 87 -26.28 -3.33 -10.36
CA LYS A 87 -26.97 -3.62 -11.62
C LYS A 87 -28.13 -4.61 -11.44
N LEU A 88 -29.08 -4.26 -10.57
CA LEU A 88 -30.32 -5.01 -10.36
C LEU A 88 -31.35 -4.12 -9.65
N SER A 89 -32.59 -4.11 -10.15
CA SER A 89 -33.72 -3.44 -9.48
C SER A 89 -34.03 -4.08 -8.13
N LYS A 90 -34.49 -3.26 -7.18
CA LYS A 90 -35.00 -3.73 -5.88
C LYS A 90 -36.21 -4.65 -6.03
N ASP A 91 -37.02 -4.43 -7.06
CA ASP A 91 -38.19 -5.28 -7.35
C ASP A 91 -37.81 -6.74 -7.66
N VAL A 92 -36.56 -6.98 -8.08
CA VAL A 92 -36.02 -8.32 -8.28
C VAL A 92 -35.20 -8.76 -7.06
N LEU A 93 -34.41 -7.86 -6.47
CA LEU A 93 -33.52 -8.18 -5.36
C LEU A 93 -34.27 -8.59 -4.09
N ASP A 94 -35.31 -7.86 -3.70
CA ASP A 94 -36.01 -8.08 -2.44
C ASP A 94 -36.74 -9.44 -2.42
N PRO A 95 -37.46 -9.86 -3.48
CA PRO A 95 -38.01 -11.22 -3.56
C PRO A 95 -36.95 -12.33 -3.52
N LEU A 96 -35.79 -12.12 -4.15
CA LEU A 96 -34.68 -13.09 -4.09
C LEU A 96 -34.14 -13.25 -2.66
N LEU A 97 -33.99 -12.14 -1.93
CA LEU A 97 -33.51 -12.16 -0.56
C LEU A 97 -34.52 -12.82 0.39
N ASP A 98 -35.82 -12.62 0.18
CA ASP A 98 -36.86 -13.25 1.00
C ASP A 98 -36.96 -14.76 0.75
N GLU A 99 -37.09 -15.20 -0.52
CA GLU A 99 -37.23 -16.62 -0.88
C GLU A 99 -35.99 -17.44 -0.49
N PHE A 100 -34.79 -16.86 -0.56
CA PHE A 100 -33.56 -17.53 -0.12
C PHE A 100 -33.28 -17.40 1.37
N ASN A 101 -34.09 -16.62 2.11
CA ASN A 101 -33.91 -16.30 3.52
C ASN A 101 -32.53 -15.65 3.78
N LEU A 102 -32.16 -14.64 2.99
CA LEU A 102 -30.83 -14.00 3.01
C LEU A 102 -30.83 -12.54 3.45
N GLU A 103 -31.98 -11.94 3.78
CA GLU A 103 -32.11 -10.53 4.14
C GLU A 103 -31.15 -10.10 5.28
N LEU A 104 -31.11 -10.87 6.37
CA LEU A 104 -30.21 -10.59 7.49
C LEU A 104 -28.74 -10.76 7.12
N ALA A 105 -28.42 -11.79 6.33
CA ALA A 105 -27.05 -12.05 5.87
C ALA A 105 -26.55 -10.97 4.91
N TYR A 106 -27.44 -10.49 4.03
CA TYR A 106 -27.18 -9.39 3.11
C TYR A 106 -26.94 -8.09 3.86
N THR A 107 -27.84 -7.71 4.77
CA THR A 107 -27.70 -6.49 5.58
C THR A 107 -26.43 -6.53 6.43
N TYR A 108 -26.14 -7.67 7.09
CA TYR A 108 -24.90 -7.83 7.85
C TYR A 108 -23.66 -7.73 6.97
N SER A 109 -23.68 -8.29 5.75
CA SER A 109 -22.54 -8.19 4.83
C SER A 109 -22.17 -6.74 4.50
N GLN A 110 -23.13 -5.83 4.54
CA GLN A 110 -22.94 -4.40 4.28
C GLN A 110 -22.23 -3.67 5.43
N SER A 111 -22.17 -4.25 6.63
CA SER A 111 -21.46 -3.68 7.78
C SER A 111 -19.96 -4.03 7.82
N CYS A 112 -19.52 -4.95 6.96
CA CYS A 112 -18.17 -5.51 7.01
C CYS A 112 -17.34 -5.11 5.78
N ILE A 113 -16.04 -4.84 5.98
CA ILE A 113 -15.08 -4.66 4.87
C ILE A 113 -14.56 -6.03 4.39
N THR A 114 -14.07 -6.86 5.33
CA THR A 114 -13.60 -8.22 5.05
C THR A 114 -14.04 -9.15 6.17
N ASN A 115 -14.96 -10.07 5.90
CA ASN A 115 -15.42 -11.02 6.89
C ASN A 115 -16.07 -12.25 6.27
N VAL A 116 -16.11 -13.35 7.03
CA VAL A 116 -16.90 -14.55 6.74
C VAL A 116 -17.64 -14.93 8.01
N SER A 117 -18.92 -15.26 7.92
CA SER A 117 -19.75 -15.52 9.10
C SER A 117 -20.91 -16.46 8.81
N ALA A 118 -21.26 -17.27 9.80
CA ALA A 118 -22.53 -18.00 9.88
C ALA A 118 -23.52 -17.14 10.66
N ILE A 119 -24.72 -17.01 10.14
CA ILE A 119 -25.76 -16.11 10.64
C ILE A 119 -27.05 -16.93 10.76
N PRO A 120 -27.62 -17.07 11.95
CA PRO A 120 -28.92 -17.72 12.10
C PRO A 120 -30.00 -16.81 11.52
N SER A 121 -30.88 -17.36 10.68
CA SER A 121 -32.05 -16.65 10.13
C SER A 121 -33.24 -17.60 10.01
N ARG A 122 -34.38 -17.25 10.62
CA ARG A 122 -35.64 -18.03 10.55
C ARG A 122 -35.46 -19.53 10.89
N GLY A 123 -34.60 -19.83 11.86
CA GLY A 123 -34.33 -21.22 12.31
C GLY A 123 -33.38 -22.02 11.41
N GLN A 124 -32.84 -21.44 10.34
CA GLN A 124 -31.81 -22.03 9.48
C GLN A 124 -30.49 -21.27 9.60
N GLN A 125 -29.39 -21.90 9.17
CA GLN A 125 -28.09 -21.25 9.06
C GLN A 125 -27.92 -20.64 7.66
N THR A 126 -27.59 -19.36 7.65
CA THR A 126 -27.21 -18.60 6.45
C THR A 126 -25.75 -18.20 6.58
N TYR A 127 -25.13 -17.89 5.45
CA TYR A 127 -23.71 -17.61 5.39
C TYR A 127 -23.46 -16.31 4.65
N SER A 128 -22.44 -15.59 5.10
CA SER A 128 -22.01 -14.35 4.50
C SER A 128 -20.50 -14.39 4.30
N PHE A 129 -20.07 -14.04 3.10
CA PHE A 129 -18.68 -13.81 2.71
C PHE A 129 -18.58 -12.40 2.16
N CYS A 130 -17.69 -11.60 2.71
CA CYS A 130 -17.50 -10.22 2.32
C CYS A 130 -16.03 -9.92 2.07
N TYR A 131 -15.73 -9.48 0.84
CA TYR A 131 -14.49 -8.82 0.44
C TYR A 131 -14.86 -7.53 -0.32
N MET A 132 -15.37 -6.58 0.44
CA MET A 132 -15.96 -5.33 -0.03
C MET A 132 -14.95 -4.46 -0.80
N PRO A 133 -15.38 -3.76 -1.85
CA PRO A 133 -16.65 -3.87 -2.58
C PRO A 133 -16.58 -4.80 -3.80
N LYS A 134 -15.52 -5.62 -3.91
CA LYS A 134 -15.22 -6.36 -5.15
C LYS A 134 -15.94 -7.70 -5.27
N LEU A 135 -16.18 -8.35 -4.14
CA LEU A 135 -16.82 -9.65 -4.08
C LEU A 135 -17.53 -9.81 -2.73
N VAL A 136 -18.85 -9.93 -2.76
CA VAL A 136 -19.67 -10.25 -1.59
C VAL A 136 -20.61 -11.36 -1.98
N ALA A 137 -20.80 -12.34 -1.11
CA ALA A 137 -21.68 -13.46 -1.36
C ALA A 137 -22.45 -13.82 -0.09
N VAL A 138 -23.74 -14.11 -0.25
CA VAL A 138 -24.60 -14.60 0.82
C VAL A 138 -25.34 -15.82 0.32
N TRP A 139 -25.44 -16.86 1.14
CA TRP A 139 -26.08 -18.11 0.72
C TRP A 139 -26.65 -18.89 1.90
N SER A 140 -27.57 -19.80 1.59
CA SER A 140 -28.23 -20.71 2.52
C SER A 140 -28.30 -22.09 1.89
N GLN A 141 -28.61 -23.11 2.70
CA GLN A 141 -28.83 -24.46 2.19
C GLN A 141 -30.23 -24.93 2.59
N LYS A 142 -31.04 -25.24 1.58
CA LYS A 142 -32.37 -25.82 1.73
C LYS A 142 -32.22 -27.34 1.78
N SER A 143 -32.53 -27.93 2.92
CA SER A 143 -32.61 -29.38 3.09
C SER A 143 -34.03 -29.85 2.79
N PHE A 144 -34.14 -31.01 2.14
CA PHE A 144 -35.43 -31.61 1.81
C PHE A 144 -35.69 -32.80 2.75
N ALA A 145 -36.91 -32.90 3.27
CA ALA A 145 -37.29 -34.02 4.11
C ALA A 145 -37.26 -35.33 3.30
N ARG A 146 -36.79 -36.42 3.91
CA ARG A 146 -36.80 -37.76 3.29
C ARG A 146 -38.25 -38.16 3.03
N ASN A 147 -38.59 -38.39 1.77
CA ASN A 147 -39.90 -38.91 1.42
C ASN A 147 -39.95 -40.41 1.78
N ARG A 148 -40.78 -40.76 2.77
CA ARG A 148 -40.87 -42.14 3.28
C ARG A 148 -41.51 -43.11 2.29
N SER A 149 -42.20 -42.64 1.25
CA SER A 149 -42.90 -43.50 0.28
C SER A 149 -42.00 -44.00 -0.86
N THR A 150 -40.99 -43.24 -1.27
CA THR A 150 -40.15 -43.57 -2.45
C THR A 150 -38.71 -43.95 -2.08
N ASP A 151 -38.33 -43.82 -0.81
CA ASP A 151 -36.95 -43.97 -0.29
C ASP A 151 -35.87 -43.14 -1.01
N ARG A 152 -36.26 -42.23 -1.90
CA ARG A 152 -35.37 -41.33 -2.63
C ARG A 152 -34.96 -40.17 -1.71
N VAL A 153 -33.65 -40.05 -1.47
CA VAL A 153 -33.06 -38.90 -0.76
C VAL A 153 -32.77 -37.80 -1.78
N ARG A 154 -33.54 -36.71 -1.73
CA ARG A 154 -33.27 -35.54 -2.56
C ARG A 154 -32.00 -34.84 -2.05
N PRO A 155 -31.04 -34.48 -2.92
CA PRO A 155 -29.85 -33.76 -2.49
C PRO A 155 -30.22 -32.36 -2.00
N ASN A 156 -29.47 -31.86 -1.02
CA ASN A 156 -29.63 -30.50 -0.51
C ASN A 156 -29.35 -29.48 -1.61
N LEU A 157 -30.09 -28.37 -1.60
CA LEU A 157 -29.93 -27.27 -2.54
C LEU A 157 -29.21 -26.12 -1.84
N THR A 158 -28.01 -25.77 -2.31
CA THR A 158 -27.33 -24.55 -1.89
C THR A 158 -27.76 -23.39 -2.79
N GLN A 159 -28.32 -22.34 -2.22
CA GLN A 159 -28.83 -21.18 -2.96
C GLN A 159 -28.29 -19.87 -2.41
N GLY A 160 -27.96 -18.92 -3.29
CA GLY A 160 -27.30 -17.70 -2.86
C GLY A 160 -27.21 -16.59 -3.89
N LEU A 161 -26.75 -15.45 -3.41
CA LEU A 161 -26.51 -14.22 -4.15
C LEU A 161 -25.02 -13.88 -4.11
N ILE A 162 -24.47 -13.46 -5.25
CA ILE A 162 -23.10 -12.98 -5.38
C ILE A 162 -23.11 -11.60 -6.03
N LEU A 163 -22.58 -10.62 -5.31
CA LEU A 163 -22.34 -9.26 -5.74
C LEU A 163 -20.87 -9.17 -6.16
N VAL A 164 -20.59 -8.85 -7.42
CA VAL A 164 -19.23 -8.83 -7.97
C VAL A 164 -18.97 -7.58 -8.78
N GLU A 165 -17.76 -7.02 -8.67
CA GLU A 165 -17.31 -5.93 -9.55
C GLU A 165 -17.48 -6.33 -11.02
N GLU A 166 -18.09 -5.46 -11.82
CA GLU A 166 -18.47 -5.78 -13.21
C GLU A 166 -17.28 -6.28 -14.06
N SER A 167 -16.08 -5.72 -13.85
CA SER A 167 -14.87 -6.15 -14.56
C SER A 167 -14.46 -7.59 -14.28
N ASN A 168 -14.87 -8.14 -13.12
CA ASN A 168 -14.51 -9.47 -12.67
C ASN A 168 -15.66 -10.49 -12.85
N LYS A 169 -16.86 -10.04 -13.26
CA LYS A 169 -18.05 -10.88 -13.40
C LYS A 169 -17.84 -12.03 -14.38
N GLY A 170 -17.23 -11.76 -15.54
CA GLY A 170 -16.93 -12.78 -16.55
C GLY A 170 -16.00 -13.87 -16.01
N PHE A 171 -14.84 -13.48 -15.47
CA PHE A 171 -13.87 -14.40 -14.87
C PHE A 171 -14.48 -15.25 -13.74
N LEU A 172 -15.26 -14.62 -12.85
CA LEU A 172 -15.95 -15.33 -11.77
C LEU A 172 -16.94 -16.36 -12.34
N SER A 173 -17.73 -15.95 -13.32
CA SER A 173 -18.74 -16.80 -13.94
C SER A 173 -18.11 -18.00 -14.66
N ASP A 174 -16.96 -17.82 -15.33
CA ASP A 174 -16.24 -18.92 -15.98
C ASP A 174 -15.63 -19.88 -14.96
N THR A 175 -15.10 -19.35 -13.85
CA THR A 175 -14.53 -20.16 -12.76
C THR A 175 -15.60 -21.01 -12.07
N LEU A 176 -16.78 -20.43 -11.81
CA LEU A 176 -17.90 -21.13 -11.17
C LEU A 176 -18.54 -22.19 -12.09
N CYS A 177 -18.38 -22.09 -13.41
CA CYS A 177 -18.84 -23.09 -14.37
C CYS A 177 -17.88 -24.29 -14.56
N SER A 178 -16.74 -24.31 -13.87
CA SER A 178 -15.81 -25.43 -13.93
C SER A 178 -16.40 -26.68 -13.23
N PRO A 179 -16.25 -27.90 -13.79
CA PRO A 179 -16.82 -29.10 -13.20
C PRO A 179 -16.13 -29.48 -11.89
N TRP A 180 -16.93 -29.89 -10.89
CA TRP A 180 -16.47 -30.34 -9.58
C TRP A 180 -17.11 -31.68 -9.23
N ASP A 181 -16.50 -32.42 -8.30
CA ASP A 181 -17.09 -33.65 -7.75
C ASP A 181 -18.46 -33.36 -7.13
N ALA A 182 -19.46 -34.18 -7.48
CA ALA A 182 -20.83 -34.08 -6.99
C ALA A 182 -20.92 -34.03 -5.46
N ARG A 183 -19.99 -34.68 -4.75
CA ARG A 183 -19.97 -34.71 -3.29
C ARG A 183 -19.73 -33.34 -2.66
N LEU A 184 -18.99 -32.45 -3.33
CA LEU A 184 -18.73 -31.12 -2.79
C LEU A 184 -20.00 -30.29 -2.68
N TYR A 185 -20.93 -30.44 -3.63
CA TYR A 185 -22.22 -29.73 -3.67
C TYR A 185 -23.15 -30.09 -2.51
N ALA A 186 -22.92 -31.22 -1.83
CA ALA A 186 -23.69 -31.62 -0.66
C ALA A 186 -23.40 -30.73 0.56
N SER A 187 -22.23 -30.10 0.61
CA SER A 187 -21.82 -29.25 1.74
C SER A 187 -22.25 -27.80 1.54
N PRO A 188 -22.84 -27.14 2.56
CA PRO A 188 -23.14 -25.71 2.49
C PRO A 188 -21.86 -24.86 2.43
N MET A 189 -20.68 -25.43 2.73
CA MET A 189 -19.41 -24.72 2.73
C MET A 189 -18.72 -24.69 1.36
N PHE A 190 -19.29 -25.33 0.35
CA PHE A 190 -18.69 -25.36 -0.98
C PHE A 190 -18.50 -23.97 -1.61
N PRO A 191 -19.47 -23.01 -1.54
CA PRO A 191 -19.22 -21.65 -2.00
C PRO A 191 -18.03 -20.97 -1.31
N ALA A 192 -17.86 -21.16 0.00
CA ALA A 192 -16.73 -20.60 0.75
C ALA A 192 -15.38 -21.20 0.28
N LEU A 193 -15.34 -22.50 -0.02
CA LEU A 193 -14.17 -23.13 -0.65
C LEU A 193 -13.86 -22.47 -2.00
N LEU A 194 -14.87 -22.32 -2.88
CA LEU A 194 -14.67 -21.70 -4.19
C LEU A 194 -14.14 -20.27 -4.07
N PHE A 195 -14.69 -19.44 -3.17
CA PHE A 195 -14.20 -18.08 -2.96
C PHE A 195 -12.77 -18.04 -2.41
N SER A 196 -12.42 -18.96 -1.49
CA SER A 196 -11.03 -19.06 -1.00
C SER A 196 -10.05 -19.43 -2.10
N MET A 197 -10.43 -20.33 -3.02
CA MET A 197 -9.65 -20.70 -4.19
C MET A 197 -9.49 -19.52 -5.15
N ILE A 198 -10.58 -18.81 -5.46
CA ILE A 198 -10.54 -17.61 -6.31
C ILE A 198 -9.61 -16.55 -5.73
N LEU A 199 -9.69 -16.29 -4.41
CA LEU A 199 -8.80 -15.37 -3.74
C LEU A 199 -7.34 -15.83 -3.81
N SER A 200 -7.04 -17.11 -3.55
CA SER A 200 -5.67 -17.66 -3.65
C SER A 200 -5.09 -17.53 -5.07
N MET A 201 -5.91 -17.75 -6.10
CA MET A 201 -5.51 -17.57 -7.50
C MET A 201 -5.21 -16.10 -7.82
N GLN A 202 -6.05 -15.17 -7.36
CA GLN A 202 -5.81 -13.73 -7.54
C GLN A 202 -4.56 -13.26 -6.79
N VAL A 203 -4.32 -13.77 -5.58
CA VAL A 203 -3.12 -13.49 -4.79
C VAL A 203 -1.87 -13.87 -5.60
N HIS A 204 -1.82 -15.10 -6.09
CA HIS A 204 -0.69 -15.60 -6.89
C HIS A 204 -0.42 -14.73 -8.13
N PHE A 205 -1.47 -14.40 -8.88
CA PHE A 205 -1.33 -13.65 -10.13
C PHE A 205 -0.85 -12.22 -9.90
N GLU A 206 -1.42 -11.52 -8.91
CA GLU A 206 -1.01 -10.15 -8.60
C GLU A 206 0.40 -10.09 -8.00
N GLU A 207 0.74 -11.05 -7.15
CA GLU A 207 2.09 -11.17 -6.60
C GLU A 207 3.13 -11.41 -7.69
N ALA A 208 2.87 -12.33 -8.63
CA ALA A 208 3.76 -12.61 -9.76
C ALA A 208 4.01 -11.35 -10.61
N LYS A 209 2.96 -10.56 -10.91
CA LYS A 209 3.10 -9.29 -11.63
C LYS A 209 3.96 -8.29 -10.87
N ILE A 210 3.81 -8.20 -9.55
CA ILE A 210 4.61 -7.30 -8.71
C ILE A 210 6.07 -7.74 -8.73
N LYS A 211 6.36 -9.05 -8.61
CA LYS A 211 7.73 -9.59 -8.66
C LYS A 211 8.47 -9.23 -9.94
N VAL A 212 7.81 -9.35 -11.10
CA VAL A 212 8.40 -9.00 -12.41
C VAL A 212 8.76 -7.51 -12.46
N LYS A 213 7.81 -6.63 -12.12
CA LYS A 213 8.03 -5.18 -12.14
C LYS A 213 9.07 -4.73 -11.13
N LEU A 214 9.08 -5.34 -9.95
CA LEU A 214 10.08 -5.05 -8.93
C LEU A 214 11.48 -5.43 -9.42
N ARG A 215 11.63 -6.57 -10.09
CA ARG A 215 12.89 -7.00 -10.69
C ARG A 215 13.40 -6.00 -11.74
N GLU A 216 12.53 -5.47 -12.59
CA GLU A 216 12.91 -4.43 -13.57
C GLU A 216 13.46 -3.16 -12.87
N ILE A 217 12.85 -2.76 -11.74
CA ILE A 217 13.31 -1.61 -10.95
C ILE A 217 14.64 -1.93 -10.24
N GLU A 218 14.79 -3.13 -9.70
CA GLU A 218 16.03 -3.62 -9.09
C GLU A 218 17.18 -3.65 -10.09
N GLU A 219 16.93 -4.11 -11.32
CA GLU A 219 17.92 -4.13 -12.39
C GLU A 219 18.33 -2.72 -12.80
N ARG A 220 17.40 -1.77 -12.94
CA ARG A 220 17.73 -0.36 -13.24
C ARG A 220 18.54 0.30 -12.13
N THR A 221 18.10 0.16 -10.87
CA THR A 221 18.81 0.74 -9.71
C THR A 221 20.18 0.10 -9.49
N GLY A 222 20.32 -1.20 -9.77
CA GLY A 222 21.58 -1.93 -9.70
C GLY A 222 22.54 -1.59 -10.84
N GLN A 223 22.05 -1.55 -12.08
CA GLN A 223 22.83 -1.18 -13.26
C GLN A 223 23.33 0.25 -13.17
N ASP A 224 22.52 1.22 -12.77
CA ASP A 224 22.97 2.61 -12.62
C ASP A 224 24.02 2.77 -11.52
N ARG A 225 23.93 1.98 -10.43
CA ARG A 225 24.99 1.91 -9.41
C ARG A 225 26.32 1.43 -9.97
N ILE A 226 26.30 0.48 -10.90
CA ILE A 226 27.50 -0.08 -11.55
C ILE A 226 27.99 0.83 -12.69
N ALA A 227 27.06 1.43 -13.42
CA ALA A 227 27.27 2.29 -14.58
C ALA A 227 27.45 3.77 -14.23
N ALA A 228 27.69 4.11 -12.95
CA ALA A 228 28.05 5.45 -12.47
C ALA A 228 29.29 6.08 -13.16
N HIS A 229 29.85 5.43 -14.19
CA HIS A 229 30.86 5.96 -15.10
C HIS A 229 30.37 6.27 -16.52
N LYS A 230 29.11 6.04 -16.91
CA LYS A 230 28.69 6.22 -18.33
C LYS A 230 27.31 6.81 -18.62
N GLN A 231 26.35 6.83 -17.69
CA GLN A 231 25.03 7.42 -17.96
C GLN A 231 24.47 8.11 -16.71
N GLU A 232 24.33 9.44 -16.75
CA GLU A 232 23.64 10.19 -15.69
C GLU A 232 22.12 9.99 -15.83
N ALA A 233 21.58 9.03 -15.08
CA ALA A 233 20.15 9.00 -14.84
C ALA A 233 19.78 10.24 -14.01
N THR A 234 18.79 11.01 -14.47
CA THR A 234 18.37 12.24 -13.79
C THR A 234 17.64 11.91 -12.48
N THR A 235 17.80 12.75 -11.45
CA THR A 235 17.10 12.61 -10.15
C THR A 235 15.58 12.47 -10.33
N GLU A 236 15.00 13.10 -11.35
CA GLU A 236 13.59 12.96 -11.73
C GLU A 236 13.19 11.50 -12.08
N SER A 237 14.08 10.74 -12.73
CA SER A 237 13.86 9.33 -13.04
C SER A 237 13.80 8.48 -11.76
N TYR A 238 14.67 8.75 -10.79
CA TYR A 238 14.66 8.03 -9.50
C TYR A 238 13.42 8.35 -8.67
N ILE A 239 12.95 9.61 -8.68
CA ILE A 239 11.68 9.99 -8.05
C ILE A 239 10.50 9.22 -8.68
N LYS A 240 10.47 9.12 -10.01
CA LYS A 240 9.44 8.33 -10.73
C LYS A 240 9.50 6.85 -10.37
N LEU A 241 10.71 6.27 -10.24
CA LEU A 241 10.89 4.88 -9.80
C LEU A 241 10.42 4.68 -8.35
N ALA A 242 10.76 5.58 -7.43
CA ALA A 242 10.34 5.53 -6.03
C ALA A 242 8.80 5.50 -5.92
N ALA A 243 8.12 6.40 -6.65
CA ALA A 243 6.67 6.42 -6.70
C ALA A 243 6.06 5.12 -7.27
N GLN A 244 6.75 4.42 -8.18
CA GLN A 244 6.30 3.10 -8.66
C GLN A 244 6.47 2.02 -7.59
N VAL A 245 7.60 1.99 -6.88
CA VAL A 245 7.85 1.06 -5.79
C VAL A 245 6.81 1.24 -4.68
N ASP A 246 6.48 2.48 -4.31
CA ASP A 246 5.45 2.78 -3.32
C ASP A 246 4.06 2.26 -3.74
N ARG A 247 3.69 2.45 -5.02
CA ARG A 247 2.45 1.88 -5.58
C ARG A 247 2.45 0.35 -5.50
N HIS A 248 3.60 -0.30 -5.71
CA HIS A 248 3.74 -1.74 -5.57
C HIS A 248 3.64 -2.18 -4.10
N ALA A 249 4.18 -1.42 -3.15
CA ALA A 249 4.02 -1.67 -1.72
C ALA A 249 2.55 -1.68 -1.30
N VAL A 250 1.78 -0.67 -1.70
CA VAL A 250 0.34 -0.57 -1.40
C VAL A 250 -0.44 -1.73 -2.03
N LYS A 251 -0.14 -2.09 -3.29
CA LYS A 251 -0.76 -3.25 -3.95
C LYS A 251 -0.43 -4.55 -3.21
N LEU A 252 0.81 -4.73 -2.77
CA LEU A 252 1.23 -5.92 -2.03
C LEU A 252 0.56 -6.01 -0.66
N ALA A 253 0.38 -4.90 0.05
CA ALA A 253 -0.43 -4.85 1.28
C ALA A 253 -1.88 -5.27 1.03
N SER A 254 -2.49 -4.85 -0.09
CA SER A 254 -3.82 -5.32 -0.50
C SER A 254 -3.85 -6.82 -0.81
N VAL A 255 -2.78 -7.38 -1.39
CA VAL A 255 -2.64 -8.82 -1.66
C VAL A 255 -2.50 -9.59 -0.35
N SER A 256 -1.73 -9.08 0.62
CA SER A 256 -1.63 -9.64 1.97
C SER A 256 -3.01 -9.70 2.66
N ARG A 257 -3.82 -8.64 2.57
CA ARG A 257 -5.20 -8.63 3.07
C ARG A 257 -6.07 -9.72 2.42
N LYS A 258 -5.92 -9.95 1.10
CA LYS A 258 -6.64 -11.04 0.40
C LYS A 258 -6.21 -12.41 0.92
N SER A 259 -4.91 -12.63 1.09
CA SER A 259 -4.36 -13.89 1.61
C SER A 259 -4.95 -14.20 3.00
N LYS A 260 -4.97 -13.21 3.90
CA LYS A 260 -5.60 -13.35 5.23
C LYS A 260 -7.10 -13.60 5.18
N MET A 261 -7.83 -13.00 4.24
CA MET A 261 -9.25 -13.29 4.04
C MET A 261 -9.46 -14.74 3.57
N ALA A 262 -8.64 -15.23 2.65
CA ALA A 262 -8.73 -16.61 2.16
C ALA A 262 -8.40 -17.61 3.28
N GLU A 263 -7.35 -17.36 4.07
CA GLU A 263 -6.98 -18.15 5.26
C GLU A 263 -8.13 -18.22 6.26
N LYS A 264 -8.71 -17.06 6.64
CA LYS A 264 -9.87 -17.00 7.54
C LYS A 264 -11.07 -17.77 7.00
N THR A 265 -11.30 -17.71 5.68
CA THR A 265 -12.40 -18.42 5.02
C THR A 265 -12.21 -19.93 5.05
N LEU A 266 -10.99 -20.44 4.83
CA LEU A 266 -10.69 -21.86 4.95
C LEU A 266 -10.85 -22.37 6.39
N SER A 267 -10.37 -21.62 7.37
CA SER A 267 -10.58 -21.95 8.79
C SER A 267 -12.07 -21.97 9.14
N PHE A 268 -12.85 -21.03 8.59
CA PHE A 268 -14.31 -21.02 8.74
C PHE A 268 -14.98 -22.25 8.12
N VAL A 269 -14.53 -22.70 6.95
CA VAL A 269 -15.03 -23.94 6.31
C VAL A 269 -14.82 -25.15 7.22
N LEU A 270 -13.63 -25.30 7.84
CA LEU A 270 -13.35 -26.41 8.75
C LEU A 270 -14.23 -26.37 10.00
N GLN A 271 -14.45 -25.17 10.57
CA GLN A 271 -15.29 -24.98 11.76
C GLN A 271 -16.76 -25.34 11.51
N ASN A 272 -17.25 -25.10 10.29
CA ASN A 272 -18.64 -25.35 9.91
C ASN A 272 -18.84 -26.68 9.17
N THR A 273 -17.79 -27.49 9.04
CA THR A 273 -17.88 -28.85 8.48
C THR A 273 -17.87 -29.86 9.62
N PRO A 274 -18.88 -30.73 9.77
CA PRO A 274 -18.94 -31.69 10.87
C PRO A 274 -17.68 -32.59 10.89
N ASN A 275 -17.15 -32.85 12.10
CA ASN A 275 -16.10 -33.86 12.28
C ASN A 275 -16.72 -35.23 11.96
N SER A 276 -16.09 -35.99 11.06
CA SER A 276 -16.44 -37.40 10.87
C SER A 276 -16.15 -38.12 12.19
N ALA A 277 -17.18 -38.49 12.95
CA ALA A 277 -17.00 -39.28 14.16
C ALA A 277 -16.46 -40.66 13.77
N PHE A 278 -15.39 -41.07 14.44
CA PHE A 278 -14.64 -42.30 14.23
C PHE A 278 -15.52 -43.55 14.01
N GLY A 279 -15.25 -44.24 12.90
CA GLY A 279 -15.41 -45.68 12.76
C GLY A 279 -14.40 -46.15 11.71
N PRO A 280 -13.56 -47.19 11.98
CA PRO A 280 -12.69 -47.74 10.96
C PRO A 280 -13.55 -48.40 9.88
N SER A 281 -13.72 -47.74 8.74
CA SER A 281 -14.31 -48.37 7.56
C SER A 281 -13.29 -49.35 6.97
N PHE A 282 -13.31 -50.60 7.44
CA PHE A 282 -12.71 -51.71 6.71
C PHE A 282 -13.55 -51.96 5.45
N GLY A 283 -13.19 -51.30 4.35
CA GLY A 283 -13.84 -51.44 3.05
C GLY A 283 -13.56 -50.25 2.14
N SER A 284 -13.43 -50.53 0.84
CA SER A 284 -13.29 -49.54 -0.23
C SER A 284 -14.58 -48.74 -0.46
N THR A 285 -15.09 -48.08 0.58
CA THR A 285 -16.18 -47.11 0.45
C THR A 285 -15.63 -45.76 -0.03
N PRO A 286 -16.30 -45.08 -0.96
CA PRO A 286 -15.88 -43.76 -1.42
C PRO A 286 -15.74 -42.77 -0.24
N PRO A 287 -14.72 -41.89 -0.23
CA PRO A 287 -14.49 -40.95 0.87
C PRO A 287 -15.70 -40.06 1.11
N ASN A 288 -15.99 -39.82 2.40
CA ASN A 288 -17.14 -39.02 2.83
C ASN A 288 -17.06 -37.60 2.22
N PRO A 289 -18.19 -36.97 1.87
CA PRO A 289 -18.20 -35.59 1.36
C PRO A 289 -17.46 -34.57 2.25
N SER A 290 -17.55 -34.75 3.58
CA SER A 290 -16.84 -33.93 4.57
C SER A 290 -15.33 -34.16 4.55
N GLU A 291 -14.87 -35.39 4.32
CA GLU A 291 -13.44 -35.73 4.22
C GLU A 291 -12.82 -35.16 2.95
N LEU A 292 -13.52 -35.27 1.81
CA LEU A 292 -13.08 -34.69 0.55
C LEU A 292 -12.94 -33.17 0.67
N LEU A 293 -13.96 -32.50 1.22
CA LEU A 293 -13.92 -31.05 1.45
C LEU A 293 -12.75 -30.66 2.36
N ARG A 294 -12.55 -31.37 3.46
CA ARG A 294 -11.43 -31.12 4.39
C ARG A 294 -10.07 -31.29 3.71
N SER A 295 -9.89 -32.33 2.89
CA SER A 295 -8.67 -32.55 2.12
C SER A 295 -8.36 -31.39 1.16
N HIS A 296 -9.37 -30.87 0.45
CA HIS A 296 -9.19 -29.70 -0.40
C HIS A 296 -8.85 -28.43 0.41
N VAL A 297 -9.47 -28.27 1.58
CA VAL A 297 -9.18 -27.14 2.46
C VAL A 297 -7.75 -27.19 3.00
N THR A 298 -7.28 -28.35 3.47
CA THR A 298 -5.91 -28.49 3.97
C THR A 298 -4.88 -28.20 2.88
N LEU A 299 -5.11 -28.71 1.66
CA LEU A 299 -4.25 -28.41 0.51
C LEU A 299 -4.18 -26.90 0.21
N LEU A 300 -5.33 -26.21 0.23
CA LEU A 300 -5.37 -24.77 0.00
C LEU A 300 -4.75 -23.97 1.17
N GLN A 301 -4.86 -24.45 2.41
CA GLN A 301 -4.22 -23.83 3.58
C GLN A 301 -2.70 -23.91 3.47
N ASP A 302 -2.15 -25.08 3.15
CA ASP A 302 -0.69 -25.27 2.97
C ASP A 302 -0.16 -24.37 1.86
N ARG A 303 -0.89 -24.29 0.73
CA ARG A 303 -0.56 -23.39 -0.38
C ARG A 303 -0.60 -21.92 0.03
N LEU A 304 -1.64 -21.48 0.75
CA LEU A 304 -1.77 -20.10 1.21
C LEU A 304 -0.69 -19.72 2.24
N ALA A 305 -0.28 -20.66 3.09
CA ALA A 305 0.81 -20.45 4.03
C ALA A 305 2.11 -20.13 3.30
N MET A 306 2.44 -20.89 2.25
CA MET A 306 3.62 -20.58 1.42
C MET A 306 3.48 -19.27 0.64
N GLN A 307 2.29 -18.98 0.09
CA GLN A 307 2.04 -17.69 -0.55
C GLN A 307 2.22 -16.51 0.42
N ALA A 308 1.86 -16.66 1.69
CA ALA A 308 2.05 -15.61 2.71
C ALA A 308 3.54 -15.33 2.96
N VAL A 309 4.38 -16.37 3.00
CA VAL A 309 5.84 -16.23 3.12
C VAL A 309 6.40 -15.49 1.90
N ASP A 310 5.96 -15.84 0.69
CA ASP A 310 6.43 -15.19 -0.53
C ASP A 310 6.01 -13.71 -0.63
N ILE A 311 4.80 -13.37 -0.15
CA ILE A 311 4.34 -11.98 -0.02
C ILE A 311 5.25 -11.21 0.94
N GLU A 312 5.59 -11.79 2.10
CA GLU A 312 6.47 -11.14 3.08
C GLU A 312 7.88 -10.94 2.50
N TYR A 313 8.43 -11.94 1.82
CA TYR A 313 9.71 -11.83 1.14
C TYR A 313 9.70 -10.70 0.10
N THR A 314 8.65 -10.62 -0.71
CA THR A 314 8.49 -9.55 -1.71
C THR A 314 8.35 -8.18 -1.04
N LEU A 315 7.67 -8.09 0.11
CA LEU A 315 7.53 -6.86 0.87
C LEU A 315 8.89 -6.36 1.39
N ARG A 316 9.73 -7.27 1.89
CA ARG A 316 11.11 -6.93 2.30
C ARG A 316 11.92 -6.38 1.13
N ARG A 317 11.80 -6.98 -0.07
CA ARG A 317 12.48 -6.47 -1.28
C ARG A 317 11.99 -5.09 -1.68
N VAL A 318 10.68 -4.85 -1.64
CA VAL A 318 10.10 -3.52 -1.88
C VAL A 318 10.66 -2.50 -0.90
N GLN A 319 10.71 -2.81 0.40
CA GLN A 319 11.25 -1.89 1.42
C GLN A 319 12.74 -1.59 1.21
N LEU A 320 13.53 -2.60 0.87
CA LEU A 320 14.94 -2.41 0.53
C LEU A 320 15.10 -1.46 -0.67
N GLN A 321 14.23 -1.58 -1.67
CA GLN A 321 14.25 -0.70 -2.84
C GLN A 321 13.76 0.72 -2.57
N ILE A 322 12.81 0.92 -1.64
CA ILE A 322 12.45 2.26 -1.17
C ILE A 322 13.66 2.93 -0.51
N ASN A 323 14.36 2.20 0.36
CA ASN A 323 15.53 2.72 1.07
C ASN A 323 16.71 3.04 0.13
N THR A 324 16.95 2.19 -0.88
CA THR A 324 18.02 2.43 -1.87
C THR A 324 17.72 3.68 -2.70
N LEU A 325 16.50 3.84 -3.20
CA LEU A 325 16.08 4.99 -4.00
C LEU A 325 16.13 6.29 -3.18
N ALA A 326 15.64 6.27 -1.94
CA ALA A 326 15.76 7.41 -1.03
C ALA A 326 17.22 7.80 -0.79
N GLY A 327 18.11 6.81 -0.61
CA GLY A 327 19.54 7.04 -0.46
C GLY A 327 20.20 7.63 -1.72
N ILE A 328 19.76 7.24 -2.91
CA ILE A 328 20.26 7.82 -4.18
C ILE A 328 19.79 9.28 -4.31
N ILE A 329 18.51 9.54 -4.12
CA ILE A 329 17.94 10.90 -4.22
C ILE A 329 18.62 11.85 -3.22
N SER A 330 18.80 11.41 -1.97
CA SER A 330 19.48 12.23 -0.96
C SER A 330 20.95 12.52 -1.31
N ARG A 331 21.65 11.59 -1.98
CA ARG A 331 23.03 11.84 -2.43
C ARG A 331 23.08 12.91 -3.52
N ASP A 332 22.14 12.90 -4.44
CA ASP A 332 22.05 13.91 -5.49
C ASP A 332 21.75 15.30 -4.89
N ASP A 333 20.83 15.39 -3.92
CA ASP A 333 20.56 16.64 -3.21
C ASP A 333 21.79 17.17 -2.46
N VAL A 334 22.55 16.27 -1.81
CA VAL A 334 23.80 16.65 -1.14
C VAL A 334 24.83 17.17 -2.14
N LYS A 335 24.98 16.52 -3.30
CA LYS A 335 25.89 16.99 -4.36
C LYS A 335 25.47 18.36 -4.90
N ALA A 336 24.19 18.54 -5.22
CA ALA A 336 23.66 19.82 -5.70
C ALA A 336 23.89 20.96 -4.68
N ASN A 337 23.71 20.67 -3.39
CA ASN A 337 24.00 21.62 -2.32
C ASN A 337 25.50 21.92 -2.17
N LEU A 338 26.38 20.94 -2.38
CA LEU A 338 27.83 21.16 -2.38
C LEU A 338 28.27 22.02 -3.56
N ASP A 339 27.76 21.76 -4.76
CA ASP A 339 28.04 22.57 -5.96
C ASP A 339 27.52 24.01 -5.80
N LEU A 340 26.34 24.16 -5.20
CA LEU A 340 25.80 25.47 -4.84
C LEU A 340 26.67 26.18 -3.79
N ALA A 341 27.14 25.46 -2.77
CA ALA A 341 28.03 26.04 -1.76
C ALA A 341 29.39 26.43 -2.35
N GLU A 342 29.92 25.65 -3.30
CA GLU A 342 31.17 25.96 -4.00
C GLU A 342 31.03 27.19 -4.90
N SER A 343 29.95 27.26 -5.70
CA SER A 343 29.66 28.44 -6.53
C SER A 343 29.45 29.69 -5.67
N GLN A 344 28.70 29.60 -4.57
CA GLN A 344 28.58 30.69 -3.59
C GLN A 344 29.90 31.08 -2.96
N HIS A 345 30.78 30.11 -2.67
CA HIS A 345 32.12 30.38 -2.15
C HIS A 345 32.96 31.15 -3.17
N ARG A 346 32.92 30.74 -4.45
CA ARG A 346 33.61 31.44 -5.55
C ARG A 346 33.05 32.86 -5.76
N ASP A 347 31.74 33.03 -5.74
CA ASP A 347 31.11 34.35 -5.84
C ASP A 347 31.47 35.25 -4.65
N SER A 348 31.56 34.67 -3.45
CA SER A 348 32.03 35.37 -2.26
C SER A 348 33.49 35.83 -2.37
N LEU A 349 34.35 35.07 -3.04
CA LEU A 349 35.73 35.50 -3.31
C LEU A 349 35.76 36.66 -4.30
N SER A 350 34.97 36.59 -5.39
CA SER A 350 34.83 37.68 -6.36
C SER A 350 34.33 38.98 -5.69
N MET A 351 33.31 38.87 -4.83
CA MET A 351 32.76 40.01 -4.08
C MET A 351 33.80 40.63 -3.13
N LYS A 352 34.61 39.81 -2.46
CA LYS A 352 35.73 40.28 -1.62
C LYS A 352 36.78 41.01 -2.46
N THR A 353 37.13 40.50 -3.62
CA THR A 353 38.11 41.14 -4.52
C THR A 353 37.62 42.51 -4.98
N LEU A 354 36.35 42.64 -5.39
CA LEU A 354 35.77 43.92 -5.77
C LEU A 354 35.79 44.91 -4.60
N ALA A 355 35.41 44.47 -3.40
CA ALA A 355 35.48 45.29 -2.20
C ALA A 355 36.91 45.81 -1.94
N ILE A 356 37.93 44.94 -2.06
CA ILE A 356 39.33 45.35 -1.92
C ILE A 356 39.71 46.39 -2.98
N VAL A 357 39.33 46.18 -4.24
CA VAL A 357 39.59 47.15 -5.32
C VAL A 357 38.94 48.50 -5.00
N THR A 358 37.67 48.52 -4.58
CA THR A 358 37.00 49.77 -4.19
C THR A 358 37.66 50.46 -3.01
N MET A 359 38.15 49.72 -2.00
CA MET A 359 38.85 50.28 -0.84
C MET A 359 40.16 50.99 -1.23
N VAL A 360 40.80 50.56 -2.33
CA VAL A 360 41.99 51.23 -2.89
C VAL A 360 41.60 52.49 -3.66
N PHE A 361 40.57 52.43 -4.50
CA PHE A 361 40.19 53.55 -5.39
C PHE A 361 39.38 54.66 -4.69
N LEU A 362 38.56 54.33 -3.70
CA LEU A 362 37.66 55.27 -3.02
C LEU A 362 38.39 56.47 -2.37
N PRO A 363 39.46 56.27 -1.56
CA PRO A 363 40.18 57.40 -0.95
C PRO A 363 40.90 58.27 -2.00
N GLY A 364 41.51 57.67 -3.03
CA GLY A 364 42.16 58.43 -4.10
C GLY A 364 41.17 59.25 -4.94
N SER A 365 40.00 58.68 -5.24
CA SER A 365 38.94 59.36 -5.98
C SER A 365 38.34 60.53 -5.19
N PHE A 366 38.14 60.35 -3.87
CA PHE A 366 37.64 61.40 -2.98
C PHE A 366 38.61 62.59 -2.92
N ILE A 367 39.91 62.32 -2.75
CA ILE A 367 40.92 63.38 -2.74
C ILE A 367 41.03 64.05 -4.12
N SER A 368 41.02 63.29 -5.22
CA SER A 368 41.01 63.87 -6.57
C SER A 368 39.82 64.83 -6.79
N ALA A 369 38.62 64.43 -6.36
CA ALA A 369 37.44 65.28 -6.43
C ALA A 369 37.55 66.53 -5.54
N LEU A 370 38.09 66.38 -4.32
CA LEU A 370 38.32 67.51 -3.41
C LEU A 370 39.27 68.54 -4.02
N PHE A 371 40.35 68.08 -4.65
CA PHE A 371 41.32 68.93 -5.35
C PHE A 371 40.76 69.53 -6.66
N SER A 372 39.74 68.90 -7.26
CA SER A 372 39.02 69.42 -8.44
C SER A 372 37.99 70.51 -8.09
N THR A 373 37.58 70.63 -6.83
CA THR A 373 36.71 71.74 -6.40
C THR A 373 37.52 73.02 -6.22
N SER A 374 36.94 74.18 -6.55
CA SER A 374 37.58 75.51 -6.52
C SER A 374 37.86 76.04 -5.10
N MET A 375 37.99 75.16 -4.10
CA MET A 375 38.27 75.51 -2.70
C MET A 375 39.75 75.81 -2.43
N PHE A 376 40.63 75.48 -3.38
CA PHE A 376 42.04 75.86 -3.37
C PHE A 376 42.27 76.87 -4.49
N ASP A 377 42.81 78.04 -4.16
CA ASP A 377 43.17 79.07 -5.12
C ASP A 377 44.51 78.68 -5.78
N TRP A 378 44.45 78.20 -7.01
CA TRP A 378 45.58 77.58 -7.71
C TRP A 378 46.48 78.58 -8.44
N ASP A 379 46.20 79.89 -8.34
CA ASP A 379 46.77 80.92 -9.22
C ASP A 379 47.77 81.87 -8.55
N SER A 380 48.56 81.38 -7.59
CA SER A 380 49.64 82.17 -6.98
C SER A 380 51.03 81.63 -7.35
N ILE A 381 51.38 81.59 -8.63
CA ILE A 381 52.79 81.53 -9.07
C ILE A 381 53.02 82.42 -10.30
N ASP A 382 53.92 83.40 -10.15
CA ASP A 382 54.39 84.33 -11.17
C ASP A 382 54.82 83.66 -12.49
N PRO A 383 54.41 84.18 -13.67
CA PRO A 383 54.83 83.67 -14.97
C PRO A 383 56.21 84.22 -15.35
N GLY A 384 57.29 83.58 -14.89
CA GLY A 384 58.64 84.13 -15.09
C GLY A 384 59.84 83.18 -15.06
N ALA A 385 59.69 81.87 -15.26
CA ALA A 385 60.87 80.99 -15.42
C ALA A 385 60.60 79.81 -16.35
N GLY A 386 61.16 79.91 -17.56
CA GLY A 386 61.19 78.83 -18.54
C GLY A 386 62.05 77.65 -18.08
N SER A 387 61.42 76.50 -17.90
CA SER A 387 62.02 75.20 -18.18
C SER A 387 60.92 74.15 -18.32
N ILE A 388 60.84 73.53 -19.50
CA ILE A 388 60.05 72.32 -19.75
C ILE A 388 60.73 71.18 -18.98
N ALA A 389 60.36 71.02 -17.73
CA ALA A 389 60.63 69.87 -16.90
C ALA A 389 59.60 69.93 -15.77
N VAL A 390 58.96 68.80 -15.49
CA VAL A 390 57.99 68.62 -14.40
C VAL A 390 58.69 68.96 -13.07
N ARG A 391 58.75 70.24 -12.71
CA ARG A 391 59.28 70.71 -11.44
C ARG A 391 58.23 70.39 -10.39
N THR A 392 58.68 69.71 -9.34
CA THR A 392 57.96 69.35 -8.13
C THR A 392 57.23 70.56 -7.54
N MET A 393 55.99 70.79 -7.96
CA MET A 393 55.07 71.67 -7.24
C MET A 393 54.86 71.08 -5.83
N PRO A 394 54.93 71.88 -4.74
CA PRO A 394 54.62 71.39 -3.39
C PRO A 394 53.22 70.76 -3.27
N GLN A 395 52.36 71.04 -4.26
CA GLN A 395 50.99 70.58 -4.41
C GLN A 395 50.87 69.10 -4.83
N PHE A 396 51.79 68.59 -5.67
CA PHE A 396 51.82 67.16 -6.02
C PHE A 396 52.28 66.31 -4.83
N GLY A 397 53.19 66.86 -4.02
CA GLY A 397 53.59 66.25 -2.75
C GLY A 397 52.44 66.20 -1.74
N LEU A 398 51.59 67.23 -1.67
CA LEU A 398 50.45 67.29 -0.74
C LEU A 398 49.38 66.23 -1.05
N TYR A 399 49.10 65.97 -2.34
CA TYR A 399 48.24 64.87 -2.76
C TYR A 399 48.72 63.52 -2.20
N TRP A 400 50.01 63.20 -2.36
CA TRP A 400 50.59 61.97 -1.81
C TRP A 400 50.62 61.97 -0.28
N ALA A 401 50.86 63.13 0.35
CA ALA A 401 50.89 63.27 1.81
C ALA A 401 49.53 63.03 2.48
N ILE A 402 48.40 63.30 1.82
CA ILE A 402 47.05 63.08 2.38
C ILE A 402 46.47 61.73 1.93
N THR A 403 46.68 61.36 0.68
CA THR A 403 46.07 60.15 0.09
C THR A 403 46.65 58.87 0.68
N VAL A 404 47.95 58.81 0.94
CA VAL A 404 48.63 57.62 1.49
C VAL A 404 48.17 57.32 2.93
N PRO A 405 48.15 58.30 3.88
CA PRO A 405 47.59 58.04 5.20
C PRO A 405 46.12 57.62 5.17
N LEU A 406 45.32 58.21 4.27
CA LEU A 406 43.90 57.88 4.17
C LEU A 406 43.69 56.44 3.68
N THR A 407 44.48 55.97 2.71
CA THR A 407 44.48 54.55 2.30
C THR A 407 44.97 53.64 3.44
N VAL A 408 45.99 54.03 4.19
CA VAL A 408 46.45 53.25 5.36
C VAL A 408 45.33 53.13 6.40
N VAL A 409 44.60 54.20 6.70
CA VAL A 409 43.47 54.20 7.64
C VAL A 409 42.33 53.30 7.17
N THR A 410 41.96 53.33 5.88
CA THR A 410 40.89 52.44 5.35
C THR A 410 41.28 50.97 5.46
N PHE A 411 42.53 50.60 5.15
CA PHE A 411 43.03 49.23 5.32
C PHE A 411 43.11 48.81 6.80
N LEU A 412 43.51 49.72 7.71
CA LEU A 412 43.54 49.45 9.15
C LEU A 412 42.14 49.18 9.71
N LEU A 413 41.15 49.98 9.30
CA LEU A 413 39.75 49.77 9.68
C LEU A 413 39.22 48.42 9.17
N TYR A 414 39.52 48.05 7.92
CA TYR A 414 39.14 46.77 7.36
C TYR A 414 39.81 45.59 8.10
N PHE A 415 41.11 45.67 8.38
CA PHE A 415 41.83 44.62 9.10
C PHE A 415 41.32 44.48 10.55
N PHE A 416 41.02 45.60 11.20
CA PHE A 416 40.40 45.61 12.52
C PHE A 416 39.02 44.94 12.49
N TRP A 417 38.17 45.27 11.52
CA TRP A 417 36.87 44.66 11.31
C TRP A 417 36.97 43.13 11.08
N LEU A 418 37.88 42.70 10.20
CA LEU A 418 38.14 41.27 9.97
C LEU A 418 38.61 40.56 11.24
N ARG A 419 39.47 41.18 12.04
CA ARG A 419 39.98 40.60 13.29
C ARG A 419 38.86 40.48 14.34
N VAL A 420 37.97 41.46 14.42
CA VAL A 420 36.78 41.42 15.30
C VAL A 420 35.82 40.32 14.83
N MET A 421 35.50 40.23 13.55
CA MET A 421 34.66 39.16 12.99
C MET A 421 35.25 37.78 13.21
N LYS A 422 36.57 37.61 13.03
CA LYS A 422 37.26 36.33 13.27
C LYS A 422 37.13 35.91 14.73
N ARG A 423 37.40 36.82 15.68
CA ARG A 423 37.24 36.55 17.12
C ARG A 423 35.81 36.19 17.50
N GLN A 424 34.80 36.84 16.90
CA GLN A 424 33.40 36.50 17.14
C GLN A 424 33.03 35.12 16.58
N ARG A 425 33.54 34.77 15.40
CA ARG A 425 33.29 33.46 14.77
C ARG A 425 33.95 32.32 15.55
N ASP A 426 35.18 32.53 16.03
CA ASP A 426 35.89 31.53 16.83
C ASP A 426 35.18 31.27 18.17
N ARG A 427 34.73 32.34 18.87
CA ARG A 427 33.93 32.20 20.11
C ARG A 427 32.64 31.41 19.89
N ARG A 428 31.92 31.67 18.78
CA ARG A 428 30.70 30.92 18.44
C ARG A 428 30.98 29.44 18.17
N LYS A 429 32.08 29.11 17.50
CA LYS A 429 32.49 27.71 17.28
C LYS A 429 32.79 27.01 18.59
N THR A 430 33.53 27.65 19.50
CA THR A 430 33.86 27.04 20.80
C THR A 430 32.62 26.76 21.64
N SER A 431 31.63 27.67 21.65
CA SER A 431 30.35 27.44 22.34
C SER A 431 29.54 26.32 21.68
N PHE A 432 29.54 26.21 20.35
CA PHE A 432 28.84 25.13 19.65
C PHE A 432 29.49 23.76 19.90
N ASP A 433 30.83 23.69 19.86
CA ASP A 433 31.58 22.46 20.15
C ASP A 433 31.40 22.01 21.61
N GLN A 434 31.29 22.97 22.55
CA GLN A 434 30.96 22.68 23.95
C GLN A 434 29.55 22.09 24.10
N LEU A 435 28.54 22.69 23.47
CA LEU A 435 27.17 22.17 23.51
C LEU A 435 27.06 20.77 22.89
N SER A 436 27.76 20.52 21.78
CA SER A 436 27.75 19.22 21.11
C SER A 436 28.54 18.15 21.87
N ALA A 437 29.57 18.53 22.63
CA ALA A 437 30.29 17.66 23.55
C ALA A 437 29.46 17.32 24.80
N GLU A 438 28.68 18.28 25.30
CA GLU A 438 27.77 18.11 26.44
C GLU A 438 26.61 17.16 26.09
N GLU A 439 26.01 17.31 24.91
CA GLU A 439 24.96 16.41 24.38
C GLU A 439 25.47 14.96 24.18
N LYS A 440 26.68 14.79 23.66
CA LYS A 440 27.33 13.45 23.55
C LYS A 440 27.71 12.87 24.92
N GLY A 441 28.09 13.72 25.87
CA GLY A 441 28.40 13.34 27.24
C GLY A 441 27.18 12.87 28.02
N GLU A 442 26.05 13.57 27.90
CA GLU A 442 24.77 13.19 28.51
C GLU A 442 24.21 11.90 27.91
N ALA A 443 24.22 11.74 26.58
CA ALA A 443 23.74 10.51 25.93
C ALA A 443 24.55 9.26 26.34
N SER A 444 25.87 9.41 26.50
CA SER A 444 26.75 8.35 26.97
C SER A 444 26.56 8.05 28.47
N GLY A 445 26.40 9.09 29.30
CA GLY A 445 26.16 8.98 30.74
C GLY A 445 24.80 8.34 31.08
N ILE A 446 23.74 8.70 30.35
CA ILE A 446 22.41 8.09 30.49
C ILE A 446 22.43 6.62 30.03
N GLY A 447 23.15 6.30 28.95
CA GLY A 447 23.33 4.93 28.47
C GLY A 447 24.09 4.04 29.47
N LEU A 448 25.20 4.55 30.05
CA LEU A 448 26.00 3.84 31.06
C LEU A 448 25.27 3.71 32.40
N ALA A 449 24.51 4.72 32.83
CA ALA A 449 23.70 4.65 34.05
C ALA A 449 22.55 3.64 33.92
N LYS A 450 21.96 3.52 32.71
CA LYS A 450 20.90 2.54 32.42
C LYS A 450 21.43 1.10 32.37
N LEU A 451 22.59 0.88 31.75
CA LEU A 451 23.29 -0.42 31.76
C LEU A 451 23.76 -0.83 33.17
N ARG A 452 24.17 0.13 34.01
CA ARG A 452 24.55 -0.15 35.41
C ARG A 452 23.35 -0.50 36.29
N LYS A 453 22.16 0.07 36.03
CA LYS A 453 20.92 -0.33 36.73
C LYS A 453 20.43 -1.71 36.28
N GLU A 454 20.47 -2.02 34.99
CA GLU A 454 20.03 -3.34 34.48
C GLU A 454 21.01 -4.48 34.83
N GLY A 455 22.32 -4.20 34.94
CA GLY A 455 23.31 -5.21 35.34
C GLY A 455 23.24 -5.64 36.82
N THR A 456 22.57 -4.87 37.68
CA THR A 456 22.51 -5.17 39.13
C THR A 456 21.26 -5.96 39.52
N GLU A 457 20.25 -6.05 38.64
CA GLU A 457 19.03 -6.87 38.89
C GLU A 457 19.10 -8.28 38.29
N VAL A 458 20.03 -8.57 37.38
CA VAL A 458 20.07 -9.88 36.67
C VAL A 458 20.95 -10.93 37.35
N SER A 459 21.77 -10.57 38.36
CA SER A 459 22.61 -11.54 39.10
C SER A 459 21.89 -12.26 40.25
N LYS A 460 20.61 -12.60 40.07
CA LYS A 460 19.86 -13.54 40.93
C LYS A 460 18.76 -14.26 40.13
N LYS A 461 19.13 -15.04 39.11
CA LYS A 461 18.41 -16.30 38.81
C LYS A 461 19.13 -17.16 37.77
N SER A 462 19.36 -18.40 38.20
CA SER A 462 19.30 -19.62 37.41
C SER A 462 20.48 -19.96 36.51
N THR A 463 21.39 -20.73 37.11
CA THR A 463 22.07 -21.88 36.51
C THR A 463 21.11 -22.82 35.75
N MET A 464 21.37 -23.09 34.47
CA MET A 464 21.72 -24.44 33.95
C MET A 464 21.86 -24.45 32.41
N PRO A 465 22.62 -25.42 31.84
CA PRO A 465 23.08 -25.43 30.45
C PRO A 465 22.22 -26.35 29.57
N PHE A 466 22.04 -26.06 28.29
CA PHE A 466 21.76 -27.07 27.25
C PHE A 466 22.14 -26.53 25.87
N GLY A 467 22.70 -27.39 25.03
CA GLY A 467 23.18 -27.04 23.70
C GLY A 467 22.40 -27.67 22.55
N ASN A 468 23.12 -27.75 21.42
CA ASN A 468 22.89 -28.41 20.15
C ASN A 468 21.90 -27.84 19.12
N TRP A 469 22.29 -28.15 17.88
CA TRP A 469 21.55 -28.29 16.61
C TRP A 469 21.65 -27.13 15.62
#